data_AF-A4ZYZ0-F1
#
_entry.id   AF-A4ZYZ0-F1
#
_cell.length_a   1.000
_cell.length_b   1.000
_cell.length_c   1.000
_cell.angle_alpha   90.00
_cell.angle_beta   90.00
_cell.angle_gamma   90.00
#
_symmetry.space_group_name_H-M   'P 1'
#
loop_
_entity.id
_entity.type
_entity.pdbx_description
1 polymer ?
#
loop_
_entity_poly.entity_id
_entity_poly.type
_entity_poly.pdbx_seq_one_letter_code
_entity_poly.pdbx_strand_id
1 'polypeptide(L)'
;MGDNDCVKPSFLGLIPFFVFIVFYVGTGIILEIQGVEMAFYQMPPLMAMLLAIIVAFILFKDSFIDKLNEFIQGCAQNDIIFISFIFLISGAFSTICKEIGSVETVANIGLKYIPSNLLVAGIFLICLFLSTATGSFLGTVVAITPIGFEIADKSGI
;
A
#
# COMPACT_ATOMS: atom_id res chain seq x y z
N MET A 1 -12.27 26.67 31.57
CA MET A 1 -12.36 25.29 32.11
C MET A 1 -11.77 24.40 31.03
N GLY A 2 -10.50 24.00 31.09
CA GLY A 2 -9.94 23.10 32.11
C GLY A 2 -10.42 21.70 31.72
N ASP A 3 -9.68 20.95 30.91
CA ASP A 3 -8.48 20.25 31.38
C ASP A 3 -7.43 20.11 30.26
N ASN A 4 -6.16 20.34 30.60
CA ASN A 4 -5.05 19.90 29.77
C ASN A 4 -4.77 18.47 30.21
N ASP A 5 -5.42 17.50 29.57
CA ASP A 5 -5.01 16.10 29.70
C ASP A 5 -3.61 15.97 29.07
N CYS A 6 -2.60 16.16 29.92
CA CYS A 6 -1.23 15.79 29.64
C CYS A 6 -1.21 14.28 29.41
N VAL A 7 -1.46 13.86 28.17
CA VAL A 7 -1.24 12.49 27.69
C VAL A 7 0.20 12.14 28.08
N LYS A 8 0.38 11.39 29.18
CA LYS A 8 1.69 10.92 29.60
C LYS A 8 2.20 10.03 28.47
N PRO A 9 3.27 10.40 27.75
CA PRO A 9 3.80 9.56 26.70
C PRO A 9 4.30 8.28 27.37
N SER A 10 3.53 7.22 27.21
CA SER A 10 3.88 5.91 27.76
C SER A 10 4.63 5.15 26.69
N PHE A 11 5.89 4.82 26.97
CA PHE A 11 6.70 3.95 26.10
C PHE A 11 6.03 2.58 25.88
N LEU A 12 5.11 2.16 26.76
CA LEU A 12 4.31 0.95 26.56
C LEU A 12 3.38 1.01 25.33
N GLY A 13 2.92 2.19 24.91
CA GLY A 13 2.07 2.31 23.71
C GLY A 13 2.80 1.97 22.41
N LEU A 14 4.13 1.96 22.42
CA LEU A 14 4.97 1.65 21.27
C LEU A 14 5.27 0.15 21.12
N ILE A 15 4.93 -0.66 22.12
CA ILE A 15 5.20 -2.11 22.12
C ILE A 15 4.58 -2.82 20.91
N PRO A 16 3.30 -2.59 20.53
CA PRO A 16 2.72 -3.24 19.35
C PRO A 16 3.47 -2.91 18.06
N PHE A 17 3.94 -1.66 17.92
CA PHE A 17 4.73 -1.23 16.78
C PHE A 17 6.11 -1.91 16.76
N PHE A 18 6.75 -2.05 17.91
CA PHE A 18 8.02 -2.76 18.01
C PHE A 18 7.87 -4.26 17.69
N VAL A 19 6.78 -4.88 18.16
CA VAL A 19 6.43 -6.27 17.81
C VAL A 19 6.22 -6.41 16.31
N PHE A 20 5.51 -5.49 15.67
CA PHE A 20 5.37 -5.46 14.21
C PHE A 20 6.74 -5.43 13.51
N ILE A 21 7.63 -4.53 13.91
CA ILE A 21 8.97 -4.40 13.31
C ILE A 21 9.77 -5.70 13.50
N VAL A 22 9.84 -6.22 14.73
CA VAL A 22 10.64 -7.41 15.03
C VAL A 22 10.11 -8.63 14.30
N PHE A 23 8.78 -8.81 14.22
CA PHE A 23 8.22 -9.93 13.48
C PHE A 23 8.40 -9.74 11.97
N TYR A 24 8.05 -8.58 11.41
CA TYR A 24 8.13 -8.36 9.95
C TYR A 24 9.58 -8.35 9.45
N VAL A 25 10.44 -7.54 10.05
CA VAL A 25 11.86 -7.44 9.66
C VAL A 25 12.64 -8.67 10.08
N GLY A 26 12.37 -9.21 11.28
CA GLY A 26 13.06 -10.40 11.77
C GLY A 26 12.77 -11.63 10.93
N THR A 27 11.51 -11.87 10.57
CA THR A 27 11.16 -12.96 9.64
C THR A 27 11.78 -12.74 8.26
N GLY A 28 11.72 -11.53 7.71
CA GLY A 28 12.35 -11.20 6.43
C GLY A 28 13.85 -11.52 6.41
N ILE A 29 14.59 -11.12 7.45
CA ILE A 29 16.03 -11.41 7.57
C ILE A 29 16.28 -12.92 7.73
N ILE A 30 15.49 -13.63 8.53
CA ILE A 30 15.65 -15.07 8.74
C ILE A 30 15.42 -15.83 7.42
N LEU A 31 14.38 -15.48 6.67
CA LEU A 31 14.07 -16.10 5.38
C LEU A 31 15.12 -15.74 4.31
N GLU A 32 15.69 -14.54 4.37
CA GLU A 32 16.79 -14.12 3.49
C GLU A 32 18.05 -14.94 3.76
N ILE A 33 18.40 -15.16 5.03
CA ILE A 33 19.53 -16.02 5.42
C ILE A 33 19.29 -17.49 5.01
N GLN A 34 18.04 -17.94 4.97
CA GLN A 34 17.67 -19.27 4.48
C GLN A 34 17.72 -19.40 2.95
N GLY A 35 18.08 -18.34 2.22
CA GLY A 35 18.23 -18.35 0.77
C GLY A 35 16.91 -18.40 0.01
N VAL A 36 15.81 -17.97 0.65
CA VAL A 36 14.50 -17.93 0.01
C VAL A 36 14.40 -16.70 -0.89
N GLU A 37 14.12 -16.91 -2.17
CA GLU A 37 13.85 -15.80 -3.09
C GLU A 37 12.63 -15.00 -2.62
N MET A 38 12.74 -13.67 -2.64
CA MET A 38 11.72 -12.75 -2.15
C MET A 38 11.29 -13.01 -0.69
N ALA A 39 12.26 -13.22 0.21
CA ALA A 39 12.06 -13.48 1.64
C ALA A 39 11.02 -12.56 2.34
N PHE A 40 10.97 -11.26 2.00
CA PHE A 40 10.02 -10.31 2.56
C PHE A 40 8.60 -10.41 1.96
N TYR A 41 8.43 -11.04 0.79
CA TYR A 41 7.12 -11.26 0.17
C TYR A 41 6.42 -12.51 0.69
N GLN A 42 7.18 -13.47 1.24
CA GLN A 42 6.64 -14.68 1.87
C GLN A 42 5.75 -14.36 3.08
N MET A 43 6.09 -13.28 3.81
CA MET A 43 5.26 -12.77 4.89
C MET A 43 4.62 -11.44 4.50
N PRO A 44 3.33 -11.43 4.12
CA PRO A 44 2.61 -10.20 3.91
C PRO A 44 2.68 -9.31 5.17
N PRO A 45 2.95 -8.00 5.05
CA PRO A 45 2.95 -7.07 6.18
C PRO A 45 1.66 -7.11 6.99
N LEU A 46 0.53 -7.40 6.34
CA LEU A 46 -0.78 -7.56 6.99
C LEU A 46 -0.77 -8.66 8.07
N MET A 47 -0.05 -9.76 7.86
CA MET A 47 0.03 -10.82 8.87
C MET A 47 0.83 -10.39 10.09
N ALA A 48 1.94 -9.67 9.90
CA ALA A 48 2.71 -9.10 11.00
C ALA A 48 1.87 -8.06 11.77
N MET A 49 1.08 -7.26 11.05
CA MET A 49 0.19 -6.27 11.64
C MET A 49 -0.92 -6.91 12.47
N LEU A 50 -1.52 -8.02 12.01
CA LEU A 50 -2.50 -8.77 12.80
C LEU A 50 -1.93 -9.28 14.13
N LEU A 51 -0.70 -9.81 14.13
CA LEU A 51 -0.03 -10.23 15.36
C LEU A 51 0.21 -9.04 16.30
N ALA A 52 0.63 -7.89 15.76
CA ALA A 52 0.80 -6.68 16.54
C ALA A 52 -0.52 -6.17 17.17
N ILE A 53 -1.64 -6.25 16.44
CA ILE A 53 -2.96 -5.89 16.94
C ILE A 53 -3.38 -6.84 18.08
N ILE A 54 -3.15 -8.15 17.93
CA ILE A 54 -3.44 -9.13 19.01
C ILE A 54 -2.64 -8.77 20.27
N VAL A 55 -1.34 -8.45 20.12
CA VAL A 55 -0.52 -8.04 21.26
C VAL A 55 -0.99 -6.72 21.86
N ALA A 56 -1.42 -5.75 21.05
CA ALA A 56 -2.02 -4.52 21.53
C ALA A 56 -3.26 -4.79 22.39
N PHE A 57 -4.18 -5.63 21.90
CA PHE A 57 -5.42 -5.98 22.61
C PHE A 57 -5.18 -6.71 23.93
N ILE A 58 -4.08 -7.45 24.06
CA ILE A 58 -3.65 -8.11 25.31
C ILE A 58 -3.03 -7.10 26.29
N LEU A 59 -2.28 -6.12 25.78
CA LEU A 59 -1.54 -5.15 26.59
C LEU A 59 -2.42 -4.09 27.22
N PHE A 60 -3.43 -3.61 26.49
CA PHE A 60 -4.44 -2.71 27.03
C PHE A 60 -5.41 -3.50 27.91
N LYS A 61 -5.88 -2.94 29.03
CA LYS A 61 -6.76 -3.63 29.99
C LYS A 61 -8.25 -3.28 29.83
N ASP A 62 -8.58 -2.43 28.87
CA ASP A 62 -9.94 -1.96 28.64
C ASP A 62 -10.86 -3.05 28.07
N SER A 63 -12.17 -2.75 28.02
CA SER A 63 -13.16 -3.64 27.42
C SER A 63 -12.83 -3.91 25.95
N PHE A 64 -13.17 -5.10 25.46
CA PHE A 64 -12.95 -5.47 24.05
C PHE A 64 -13.62 -4.49 23.08
N ILE A 65 -14.82 -4.01 23.42
CA ILE A 65 -15.57 -3.05 22.60
C ILE A 65 -14.86 -1.69 22.57
N ASP A 66 -14.32 -1.24 23.70
CA ASP A 66 -13.64 0.06 23.79
C ASP A 66 -12.32 0.03 22.99
N LYS A 67 -11.53 -1.04 23.14
CA LYS A 67 -10.33 -1.28 22.33
C LYS A 67 -10.61 -1.32 20.84
N LEU A 68 -11.70 -1.98 20.45
CA LEU A 68 -12.11 -2.07 19.06
C LEU A 68 -12.53 -0.70 18.52
N ASN A 69 -13.29 0.08 19.29
CA ASN A 69 -13.69 1.43 18.90
C ASN A 69 -12.47 2.36 18.74
N GLU A 70 -11.50 2.31 19.66
CA GLU A 70 -10.26 3.09 19.53
C GLU A 70 -9.43 2.67 18.30
N PHE A 71 -9.33 1.36 18.04
CA PHE A 71 -8.66 0.84 16.85
C PHE A 71 -9.35 1.29 15.55
N ILE A 72 -10.67 1.21 15.49
CA ILE A 72 -11.46 1.67 14.34
C ILE A 72 -11.31 3.18 14.16
N GLN A 73 -11.33 3.95 15.24
CA GLN A 73 -11.15 5.40 15.20
C GLN A 73 -9.75 5.77 14.66
N GLY A 74 -8.72 5.02 15.04
CA GLY A 74 -7.38 5.15 14.46
C GLY A 74 -7.31 4.78 12.97
N CYS A 75 -8.06 3.77 12.53
CA CYS A 75 -8.17 3.38 11.13
C CYS A 75 -8.97 4.39 10.28
N ALA A 76 -9.92 5.10 10.89
CA ALA A 76 -10.86 6.00 10.22
C ALA A 76 -10.27 7.40 9.93
N GLN A 77 -9.00 7.48 9.56
CA GLN A 77 -8.39 8.73 9.10
C GLN A 77 -8.88 9.06 7.69
N ASN A 78 -9.24 10.33 7.45
CA ASN A 78 -9.78 10.80 6.16
C ASN A 78 -8.89 10.38 4.98
N ASP A 79 -7.57 10.49 5.10
CA ASP A 79 -6.64 10.11 4.03
C ASP A 79 -6.74 8.62 3.65
N ILE A 80 -6.88 7.74 4.66
CA ILE A 80 -7.03 6.30 4.46
C ILE A 80 -8.38 5.97 3.82
N ILE A 81 -9.44 6.67 4.22
CA ILE A 81 -10.76 6.50 3.62
C ILE A 81 -10.75 6.95 2.15
N PHE A 82 -10.19 8.12 1.85
CA PHE A 82 -10.07 8.64 0.48
C PHE A 82 -9.26 7.70 -0.41
N ILE A 83 -8.12 7.21 0.08
CA ILE A 83 -7.30 6.27 -0.69
C ILE A 83 -8.06 4.97 -0.94
N SER A 84 -8.74 4.43 0.06
CA SER A 84 -9.52 3.19 -0.07
C SER A 84 -10.63 3.33 -1.12
N PHE A 85 -11.34 4.47 -1.13
CA PHE A 85 -12.36 4.76 -2.14
C PHE A 85 -11.78 4.86 -3.55
N ILE A 86 -10.68 5.59 -3.73
CA ILE A 86 -10.01 5.73 -5.02
C ILE A 86 -9.50 4.38 -5.51
N PHE A 87 -8.92 3.55 -4.63
CA PHE A 87 -8.47 2.19 -4.98
C PHE A 87 -9.62 1.28 -5.41
N LEU A 88 -10.75 1.31 -4.69
CA LEU A 88 -11.92 0.50 -5.03
C LEU A 88 -12.44 0.87 -6.42
N ILE A 89 -12.64 2.17 -6.67
CA ILE A 89 -13.12 2.68 -7.96
C ILE A 89 -12.11 2.40 -9.07
N SER A 90 -10.82 2.63 -8.82
CA SER A 90 -9.75 2.38 -9.80
C SER A 90 -9.63 0.89 -10.13
N GLY A 91 -9.84 -0.01 -9.17
CA GLY A 91 -9.88 -1.44 -9.40
C GLY A 91 -11.03 -1.84 -10.33
N ALA A 92 -12.24 -1.34 -10.04
CA ALA A 92 -13.41 -1.54 -10.90
C ALA A 92 -13.19 -0.97 -12.31
N PHE A 93 -12.67 0.26 -12.41
CA PHE A 93 -12.33 0.92 -13.66
C PHE A 93 -11.29 0.13 -14.46
N SER A 94 -10.24 -0.38 -13.81
CA SER A 94 -9.21 -1.21 -14.44
C SER A 94 -9.81 -2.47 -15.08
N THR A 95 -10.75 -3.14 -14.39
CA THR A 95 -11.42 -4.32 -14.93
C THR A 95 -12.25 -3.97 -16.16
N ILE A 96 -13.04 -2.89 -16.11
CA ILE A 96 -13.86 -2.43 -17.24
C ILE A 96 -12.96 -2.05 -18.43
N CYS A 97 -11.88 -1.31 -18.20
CA CYS A 97 -10.93 -0.91 -19.25
C CYS A 97 -10.25 -2.11 -19.93
N LYS A 98 -10.01 -3.19 -19.18
CA LYS A 98 -9.50 -4.45 -19.73
C LYS A 98 -10.57 -5.16 -20.58
N GLU A 99 -11.80 -5.25 -20.10
CA GLU A 99 -12.90 -5.90 -20.84
C GLU A 99 -13.21 -5.22 -22.18
N ILE A 100 -13.13 -3.89 -22.25
CA ILE A 100 -13.36 -3.13 -23.49
C ILE A 100 -12.13 -3.09 -24.42
N GLY A 101 -11.00 -3.72 -24.04
CA GLY A 101 -9.77 -3.73 -24.85
C GLY A 101 -9.05 -2.38 -24.94
N SER A 102 -9.44 -1.39 -24.13
CA SER A 102 -8.84 -0.05 -24.15
C SER A 102 -7.39 -0.06 -23.69
N VAL A 103 -7.06 -0.83 -22.65
CA VAL A 103 -5.69 -0.91 -22.11
C VAL A 103 -4.73 -1.51 -23.16
N GLU A 104 -5.14 -2.61 -23.81
CA GLU A 104 -4.37 -3.26 -24.87
C GLU A 104 -4.13 -2.36 -26.08
N THR A 105 -5.16 -1.61 -26.48
CA THR A 105 -5.09 -0.70 -27.62
C THR A 105 -4.11 0.43 -27.37
N VAL A 106 -4.17 1.03 -26.17
CA VAL A 106 -3.23 2.09 -25.76
C VAL A 106 -1.79 1.55 -25.68
N ALA A 107 -1.58 0.36 -25.12
CA ALA A 107 -0.26 -0.28 -25.07
C ALA A 107 0.30 -0.52 -26.49
N ASN A 108 -0.50 -1.05 -27.40
CA ASN A 108 -0.07 -1.32 -28.78
C ASN A 108 0.24 -0.04 -29.58
N ILE A 109 -0.56 1.02 -29.39
CA ILE A 109 -0.27 2.34 -29.96
C ILE A 109 1.06 2.88 -29.39
N GLY A 110 1.26 2.76 -28.09
CA GLY A 110 2.51 3.14 -27.42
C GLY A 110 3.73 2.47 -28.06
N LEU A 111 3.69 1.14 -28.23
CA LEU A 111 4.79 0.37 -28.82
C LEU A 111 5.02 0.66 -30.31
N LYS A 112 3.96 0.99 -31.04
CA LYS A 112 4.06 1.30 -32.48
C LYS A 112 4.69 2.67 -32.75
N TYR A 113 4.41 3.66 -31.91
CA TYR A 113 4.86 5.04 -32.14
C TYR A 113 6.05 5.45 -31.27
N ILE A 114 6.28 4.79 -30.14
CA ILE A 114 7.33 5.14 -29.18
C ILE A 114 8.38 4.02 -29.17
N PRO A 115 9.67 4.33 -29.43
CA PRO A 115 10.74 3.33 -29.33
C PRO A 115 10.87 2.84 -27.89
N SER A 116 11.10 1.53 -27.70
CA SER A 116 11.11 0.85 -26.38
C SER A 116 11.94 1.57 -25.31
N ASN A 117 13.12 2.10 -25.66
CA ASN A 117 14.00 2.84 -24.74
C ASN A 117 13.38 4.15 -24.19
N LEU A 118 12.44 4.76 -24.92
CA LEU A 118 11.80 6.03 -24.55
C LEU A 118 10.47 5.81 -23.81
N LEU A 119 9.99 4.57 -23.82
CA LEU A 119 8.70 4.17 -23.25
C LEU A 119 8.75 4.20 -21.72
N VAL A 120 9.84 3.67 -21.13
CA VAL A 120 10.12 3.75 -19.69
C VAL A 120 10.27 5.20 -19.24
N ALA A 121 10.99 6.03 -20.01
CA ALA A 121 11.16 7.45 -19.70
C ALA A 121 9.84 8.24 -19.80
N GLY A 122 8.98 7.91 -20.78
CA GLY A 122 7.66 8.51 -20.93
C GLY A 122 6.72 8.16 -19.78
N ILE A 123 6.67 6.89 -19.38
CA ILE A 123 5.91 6.43 -18.21
C ILE A 123 6.40 7.14 -16.95
N PHE A 124 7.72 7.25 -16.78
CA PHE A 124 8.31 7.96 -15.64
C PHE A 124 7.86 9.43 -15.57
N LEU A 125 7.89 10.16 -16.70
CA LEU A 125 7.41 11.54 -16.75
C LEU A 125 5.92 11.67 -16.44
N ILE A 126 5.09 10.76 -16.96
CA ILE A 126 3.65 10.73 -16.66
C ILE A 126 3.42 10.46 -15.17
N CYS A 127 4.14 9.51 -14.58
CA CYS A 127 4.09 9.24 -13.15
C CYS A 127 4.54 10.45 -12.33
N LEU A 128 5.59 11.15 -12.75
CA LEU A 128 6.10 12.33 -12.04
C LEU A 128 5.08 13.48 -12.08
N PHE A 129 4.46 13.72 -13.24
CA PHE A 129 3.39 14.70 -13.39
C PHE A 129 2.17 14.32 -12.55
N LEU A 130 1.72 13.06 -12.62
CA LEU A 130 0.55 12.58 -11.90
C LEU A 130 0.79 12.56 -10.39
N SER A 131 1.99 12.21 -9.93
CA SER A 131 2.38 12.29 -8.51
C SER A 131 2.40 13.72 -8.01
N THR A 132 2.81 14.67 -8.86
CA THR A 132 2.80 16.11 -8.53
C THR A 132 1.36 16.65 -8.50
N ALA A 133 0.51 16.22 -9.43
CA ALA A 133 -0.86 16.70 -9.57
C ALA A 133 -1.82 16.10 -8.52
N THR A 134 -1.73 14.78 -8.28
CA THR A 134 -2.55 14.08 -7.29
C THR A 134 -2.01 14.27 -5.87
N GLY A 135 -0.72 14.58 -5.71
CA GLY A 135 -0.07 14.78 -4.41
C GLY A 135 -0.02 13.53 -3.52
N SER A 136 -0.47 12.37 -4.02
CA SER A 136 -0.56 11.10 -3.29
C SER A 136 0.09 9.98 -4.07
N PHE A 137 1.13 9.38 -3.47
CA PHE A 137 1.90 8.28 -4.05
C PHE A 137 1.01 7.11 -4.50
N LEU A 138 0.09 6.68 -3.63
CA LEU A 138 -0.71 5.49 -3.93
C LEU A 138 -1.70 5.76 -5.06
N GLY A 139 -2.28 6.96 -5.16
CA GLY A 139 -3.19 7.33 -6.26
C GLY A 139 -2.52 7.28 -7.63
N THR A 140 -1.26 7.72 -7.72
CA THR A 140 -0.47 7.62 -8.95
C THR A 140 -0.16 6.17 -9.33
N VAL A 141 0.19 5.33 -8.35
CA VAL A 141 0.46 3.90 -8.58
C VAL A 141 -0.77 3.20 -9.15
N VAL A 142 -1.97 3.38 -8.58
CA VAL A 142 -3.15 2.66 -9.08
C VAL A 142 -3.52 3.06 -10.51
N ALA A 143 -3.37 4.34 -10.85
CA ALA A 143 -3.70 4.85 -12.16
C ALA A 143 -2.77 4.29 -13.26
N ILE A 144 -1.47 4.17 -12.98
CA ILE A 144 -0.49 3.70 -13.98
C ILE A 144 -0.41 2.17 -14.04
N THR A 145 -0.69 1.46 -12.93
CA THR A 145 -0.55 0.00 -12.82
C THR A 145 -1.13 -0.79 -14.01
N PRO A 146 -2.40 -0.62 -14.41
CA PRO A 146 -2.96 -1.43 -15.50
C PRO A 146 -2.27 -1.18 -16.84
N ILE A 147 -1.84 0.05 -17.10
CA ILE A 147 -1.15 0.43 -18.34
C ILE A 147 0.30 -0.08 -18.32
N GLY A 148 0.98 0.06 -17.17
CA GLY A 148 2.36 -0.38 -16.99
C GLY A 148 2.52 -1.89 -17.14
N PHE A 149 1.63 -2.68 -16.53
CA PHE A 149 1.65 -4.15 -16.68
C PHE A 149 1.44 -4.58 -18.13
N GLU A 150 0.49 -3.96 -18.84
CA GLU A 150 0.19 -4.31 -20.24
C GLU A 150 1.35 -3.97 -21.18
N ILE A 151 2.01 -2.83 -20.92
CA ILE A 151 3.18 -2.42 -21.69
C ILE A 151 4.33 -3.39 -21.42
N ALA A 152 4.63 -3.71 -20.16
CA ALA A 152 5.68 -4.65 -19.77
C ALA A 152 5.52 -6.01 -20.48
N ASP A 153 4.31 -6.57 -20.43
CA ASP A 153 4.00 -7.86 -21.05
C ASP A 153 4.17 -7.83 -22.58
N LYS A 154 3.76 -6.74 -23.24
CA LYS A 154 3.89 -6.59 -24.72
C LYS A 154 5.27 -6.17 -25.20
N SER A 155 6.08 -5.52 -24.37
CA SER A 155 7.44 -5.09 -24.72
C SER A 155 8.53 -6.04 -24.27
N GLY A 156 8.19 -7.03 -23.44
CA GLY A 156 9.14 -8.03 -22.94
C GLY A 156 10.16 -7.47 -21.96
N ILE A 157 9.80 -6.38 -21.26
CA ILE A 157 10.59 -5.73 -20.20
C ILE A 157 9.92 -5.88 -18.84
#